data_AF-A0A9D3SU61-F1
#
_entry.id   AF-A0A9D3SU61-F1
#
_cell.length_a   1.000
_cell.length_b   1.000
_cell.length_c   1.000
_cell.angle_alpha   90.00
_cell.angle_beta   90.00
_cell.angle_gamma   90.00
#
_symmetry.space_group_name_H-M   'P 1'
#
loop_
_entity.id
_entity.type
_entity.pdbx_description
1 polymer ?
#
loop_
_entity_poly.entity_id
_entity_poly.type
_entity_poly.pdbx_seq_one_letter_code
_entity_poly.pdbx_strand_id
1 'polypeptide(L)'
;MNSLQGLALLCGIYLACFGRADGDQSIPENLKKAIQKLQDHFNVNDKALFGNTLFEKDLQISDVKYEESEQKLLLHEILEVYDSILADMLNRMQDEDLKASIEEVKCQLDRQRKSYFHHKEHALKKRMQDLWAMKTSDAVVQRKALRELGLVMDKVAELTTKKPITEPETQATNQPSPAEAGKICTNPVASHNILNAISLAD
;
A
#
# COMPACT_ATOMS: atom_id res chain seq x y z
N MET A 1 -13.29 -36.06 39.89
CA MET A 1 -13.04 -34.65 39.49
C MET A 1 -12.98 -34.66 37.98
N ASN A 2 -14.09 -34.31 37.36
CA ASN A 2 -14.41 -34.78 36.02
C ASN A 2 -14.06 -33.70 35.00
N SER A 3 -13.38 -34.15 33.94
CA SER A 3 -12.86 -33.43 32.77
C SER A 3 -13.79 -32.35 32.16
N LEU A 4 -15.08 -32.37 32.50
CA LEU A 4 -16.09 -31.42 32.03
C LEU A 4 -15.99 -30.03 32.70
N GLN A 5 -15.47 -29.92 33.94
CA GLN A 5 -15.31 -28.61 34.61
C GLN A 5 -14.09 -27.83 34.11
N GLY A 6 -13.04 -28.51 33.63
CA GLY A 6 -11.86 -27.85 33.05
C GLY A 6 -12.13 -27.28 31.66
N LEU A 7 -13.00 -27.93 30.87
CA LEU A 7 -13.36 -27.48 29.53
C LEU A 7 -14.28 -26.25 29.55
N ALA A 8 -15.18 -26.16 30.53
CA ALA A 8 -16.08 -25.02 30.70
C ALA A 8 -15.35 -23.72 31.08
N LEU A 9 -14.27 -23.81 31.87
CA LEU A 9 -13.46 -22.65 32.26
C LEU A 9 -12.59 -22.10 31.12
N LEU A 10 -12.18 -22.95 30.16
CA LEU A 10 -11.45 -22.50 28.96
C LEU A 10 -12.35 -21.86 27.90
N CYS A 11 -13.62 -22.28 27.78
CA CYS A 11 -14.59 -21.60 26.92
C CYS A 11 -14.99 -20.21 27.44
N GLY A 12 -15.00 -20.00 28.77
CA GLY A 12 -15.33 -18.71 29.38
C GLY A 12 -14.27 -17.62 29.16
N ILE A 13 -12.99 -17.98 29.04
CA ILE A 13 -11.90 -17.02 28.83
C ILE A 13 -11.75 -16.64 27.34
N TYR A 14 -12.07 -17.54 26.42
CA TYR A 14 -12.07 -17.22 24.97
C TYR A 14 -13.18 -16.25 24.55
N LEU A 15 -14.30 -16.19 25.28
CA LEU A 15 -15.38 -15.24 25.01
C LEU A 15 -15.18 -13.86 25.67
N ALA A 16 -14.25 -13.72 26.61
CA ALA A 16 -13.96 -12.45 27.28
C ALA A 16 -12.83 -11.63 26.62
N CYS A 17 -12.02 -12.24 25.74
CA CYS A 17 -10.97 -11.54 24.99
C CYS A 17 -11.38 -11.08 23.58
N PHE A 18 -12.53 -11.55 23.07
CA PHE A 18 -13.18 -10.96 21.90
C PHE A 18 -14.32 -10.06 22.33
N GLY A 19 -14.00 -9.09 23.20
CA GLY A 19 -14.69 -7.81 23.15
C GLY A 19 -14.43 -7.20 21.78
N ARG A 20 -15.20 -7.61 20.77
CA ARG A 20 -15.45 -6.78 19.61
C ARG A 20 -16.01 -5.48 20.17
N ALA A 21 -15.15 -4.49 20.33
CA ALA A 21 -15.57 -3.14 20.12
C ALA A 21 -16.03 -3.10 18.66
N ASP A 22 -17.32 -3.39 18.44
CA ASP A 22 -18.04 -2.86 17.30
C ASP A 22 -18.06 -1.34 17.50
N GLY A 23 -16.89 -0.71 17.31
CA GLY A 23 -16.81 0.68 17.01
C GLY A 23 -17.45 0.78 15.65
N ASP A 24 -18.69 1.25 15.61
CA ASP A 24 -19.38 1.68 14.41
C ASP A 24 -18.45 2.66 13.68
N GLN A 25 -17.56 2.13 12.82
CA GLN A 25 -16.57 2.86 12.03
C GLN A 25 -17.25 3.52 10.83
N SER A 26 -18.47 3.99 11.05
CA SER A 26 -19.23 4.81 10.13
C SER A 26 -18.56 6.17 10.06
N ILE A 27 -18.36 6.67 8.85
CA ILE A 27 -17.91 8.04 8.59
C ILE A 27 -18.83 8.99 9.39
N PRO A 28 -18.29 9.92 10.20
CA PRO A 28 -19.11 10.87 10.96
C PRO A 28 -20.10 11.62 10.05
N GLU A 29 -21.32 11.88 10.54
CA GLU A 29 -22.38 12.49 9.73
C GLU A 29 -22.02 13.89 9.19
N ASN A 30 -21.24 14.66 9.94
CA ASN A 30 -20.70 15.94 9.48
C ASN A 30 -19.75 15.76 8.29
N LEU A 31 -18.90 14.74 8.31
CA LEU A 31 -17.99 14.42 7.22
C LEU A 31 -18.76 13.92 5.99
N LYS A 32 -19.79 13.07 6.17
CA LYS A 32 -20.67 12.65 5.07
C LYS A 32 -21.33 13.84 4.37
N LYS A 33 -21.86 14.80 5.14
CA LYS A 33 -22.45 16.03 4.59
C LYS A 33 -21.44 16.89 3.85
N ALA A 34 -20.23 17.04 4.38
CA ALA A 34 -19.17 17.78 3.72
C ALA A 34 -18.79 17.13 2.38
N ILE A 35 -18.62 15.80 2.36
CA ILE A 35 -18.35 15.04 1.14
C ILE A 35 -19.49 15.21 0.13
N GLN A 36 -20.74 15.02 0.55
CA GLN A 36 -21.90 15.14 -0.34
C GLN A 36 -21.96 16.52 -1.00
N LYS A 37 -21.75 17.58 -0.21
CA LYS A 37 -21.77 18.94 -0.71
C LYS A 37 -20.67 19.22 -1.74
N LEU A 38 -19.47 18.67 -1.53
CA LEU A 38 -18.41 18.73 -2.53
C LEU A 38 -18.78 17.92 -3.78
N GLN A 39 -19.33 16.72 -3.61
CA GLN A 39 -19.76 15.87 -4.72
C GLN A 39 -20.83 16.55 -5.60
N ASP A 40 -21.78 17.23 -4.97
CA ASP A 40 -22.84 18.00 -5.64
C ASP A 40 -22.24 19.18 -6.42
N HIS A 41 -21.33 19.95 -5.80
CA HIS A 41 -20.68 21.09 -6.44
C HIS A 41 -19.83 20.69 -7.65
N PHE A 42 -19.05 19.62 -7.52
CA PHE A 42 -18.18 19.12 -8.60
C PHE A 42 -18.90 18.21 -9.60
N ASN A 43 -20.21 17.99 -9.43
CA ASN A 43 -21.03 17.13 -10.28
C ASN A 43 -20.38 15.76 -10.53
N VAL A 44 -20.03 15.03 -9.48
CA VAL A 44 -19.27 13.76 -9.58
C VAL A 44 -20.04 12.63 -10.29
N ASN A 45 -21.32 12.84 -10.60
CA ASN A 45 -22.15 11.93 -11.38
C ASN A 45 -22.11 12.24 -12.90
N ASP A 46 -21.26 13.17 -13.33
CA ASP A 46 -21.06 13.46 -14.75
C ASP A 46 -20.61 12.21 -15.50
N LYS A 47 -21.23 11.97 -16.66
CA LYS A 47 -20.91 10.84 -17.53
C LYS A 47 -19.47 10.84 -18.01
N ALA A 48 -18.84 12.01 -18.10
CA ALA A 48 -17.44 12.15 -18.45
C ALA A 48 -16.48 11.51 -17.42
N LEU A 49 -16.95 11.29 -16.19
CA LEU A 49 -16.19 10.66 -15.11
C LEU A 49 -16.32 9.13 -15.12
N PHE A 50 -17.28 8.57 -15.88
CA PHE A 50 -17.42 7.12 -16.02
C PHE A 50 -16.32 6.58 -16.93
N GLY A 51 -15.41 5.78 -16.36
CA GLY A 51 -14.27 5.25 -17.07
C GLY A 51 -13.22 4.69 -16.12
N ASN A 52 -11.96 5.03 -16.35
CA ASN A 52 -10.87 4.61 -15.47
C ASN A 52 -11.00 5.28 -14.11
N THR A 53 -11.12 4.46 -13.08
CA THR A 53 -11.17 4.89 -11.68
C THR A 53 -9.76 5.22 -11.20
N LEU A 54 -9.65 6.19 -10.30
CA LEU A 54 -8.34 6.62 -9.79
C LEU A 54 -7.71 5.57 -8.86
N PHE A 55 -8.51 4.97 -7.96
CA PHE A 55 -8.00 4.04 -6.94
C PHE A 55 -8.93 2.85 -6.68
N GLU A 56 -10.10 2.78 -7.32
CA GLU A 56 -11.10 1.75 -7.00
C GLU A 56 -10.56 0.33 -7.24
N LYS A 57 -9.80 0.14 -8.33
CA LYS A 57 -9.17 -1.16 -8.63
C LYS A 57 -8.14 -1.54 -7.57
N ASP A 58 -7.36 -0.56 -7.10
CA ASP A 58 -6.33 -0.77 -6.08
C ASP A 58 -6.95 -1.15 -4.72
N LEU A 59 -8.09 -0.56 -4.38
CA LEU A 59 -8.85 -0.83 -3.16
C LEU A 59 -9.67 -2.13 -3.21
N GLN A 60 -10.07 -2.59 -4.40
CA GLN A 60 -10.82 -3.85 -4.56
C GLN A 60 -9.92 -5.09 -4.62
N ILE A 61 -8.71 -4.95 -5.16
CA ILE A 61 -7.77 -6.07 -5.33
C ILE A 61 -6.89 -6.25 -4.09
N SER A 62 -6.83 -5.26 -3.20
CA SER A 62 -5.93 -5.23 -2.05
C SER A 62 -6.07 -6.44 -1.14
N ASP A 63 -7.31 -6.87 -0.86
CA ASP A 63 -7.60 -7.89 0.14
C ASP A 63 -7.26 -9.31 -0.32
N VAL A 64 -7.21 -9.53 -1.64
CA VAL A 64 -6.94 -10.84 -2.24
C VAL A 64 -5.47 -10.99 -2.62
N LYS A 65 -4.78 -9.89 -2.95
CA LYS A 65 -3.45 -9.92 -3.58
C LYS A 65 -2.31 -9.46 -2.67
N TYR A 66 -2.59 -8.59 -1.70
CA TYR A 66 -1.55 -7.95 -0.89
C TYR A 66 -1.64 -8.40 0.57
N GLU A 67 -0.48 -8.53 1.21
CA GLU A 67 -0.43 -8.71 2.65
C GLU A 67 -0.85 -7.43 3.37
N GLU A 68 -1.34 -7.53 4.61
CA GLU A 68 -1.83 -6.39 5.38
C GLU A 68 -0.82 -5.21 5.42
N SER A 69 0.48 -5.49 5.50
CA SER A 69 1.52 -4.46 5.51
C SER A 69 1.66 -3.71 4.18
N GLU A 70 1.41 -4.39 3.06
CA GLU A 70 1.44 -3.82 1.72
C GLU A 70 0.16 -3.01 1.46
N GLN A 71 -0.99 -3.51 1.90
CA GLN A 71 -2.26 -2.77 1.85
C GLN A 71 -2.17 -1.47 2.63
N LYS A 72 -1.58 -1.51 3.84
CA LYS A 72 -1.32 -0.31 4.65
C LYS A 72 -0.47 0.70 3.89
N LEU A 73 0.63 0.26 3.30
CA LEU A 73 1.50 1.16 2.53
C LEU A 73 0.76 1.79 1.33
N LEU A 74 -0.05 1.01 0.62
CA LEU A 74 -0.85 1.49 -0.50
C LEU A 74 -1.90 2.52 -0.06
N LEU A 75 -2.66 2.24 1.00
CA LEU A 75 -3.64 3.18 1.56
C LEU A 75 -2.96 4.47 2.04
N HIS A 76 -1.79 4.36 2.67
CA HIS A 76 -1.02 5.52 3.08
C HIS A 76 -0.70 6.44 1.89
N GLU A 77 -0.26 5.85 0.77
CA GLU A 77 0.05 6.62 -0.45
C GLU A 77 -1.21 7.25 -1.06
N ILE A 78 -2.34 6.52 -1.10
CA ILE A 78 -3.61 7.05 -1.59
C ILE A 78 -4.06 8.27 -0.76
N LEU A 79 -3.92 8.22 0.56
CA LEU A 79 -4.25 9.36 1.42
C LEU A 79 -3.34 10.58 1.17
N GLU A 80 -2.04 10.38 0.92
CA GLU A 80 -1.13 11.47 0.55
C GLU A 80 -1.55 12.15 -0.78
N VAL A 81 -2.01 11.36 -1.75
CA VAL A 81 -2.53 11.89 -3.01
C VAL A 81 -3.82 12.68 -2.79
N TYR A 82 -4.76 12.18 -1.97
CA TYR A 82 -5.96 12.93 -1.60
C TYR A 82 -5.64 14.23 -0.85
N ASP A 83 -4.68 14.22 0.06
CA ASP A 83 -4.28 15.43 0.79
C ASP A 83 -3.77 16.52 -0.19
N SER A 84 -3.00 16.09 -1.20
CA SER A 84 -2.49 16.95 -2.27
C SER A 84 -3.61 17.50 -3.17
N ILE A 85 -4.54 16.64 -3.62
CA ILE A 85 -5.69 17.05 -4.43
C ILE A 85 -6.55 18.06 -3.67
N LEU A 86 -6.89 17.75 -2.41
CA LEU A 86 -7.73 18.63 -1.59
C LEU A 86 -7.02 19.95 -1.25
N ALA A 87 -5.70 19.96 -1.08
CA ALA A 87 -4.95 21.19 -0.91
C ALA A 87 -5.03 22.08 -2.16
N ASP A 88 -4.87 21.51 -3.36
CA ASP A 88 -5.01 22.25 -4.61
C ASP A 88 -6.44 22.77 -4.81
N MET A 89 -7.45 21.94 -4.53
CA MET A 89 -8.87 22.35 -4.55
C MET A 89 -9.12 23.52 -3.59
N LEU A 90 -8.62 23.44 -2.35
CA LEU A 90 -8.77 24.50 -1.34
C LEU A 90 -8.17 25.82 -1.82
N ASN A 91 -6.96 25.77 -2.40
CA ASN A 91 -6.24 26.96 -2.87
C ASN A 91 -6.95 27.67 -4.04
N ARG A 92 -7.73 26.92 -4.83
CA ARG A 92 -8.46 27.46 -6.00
C ARG A 92 -9.91 27.82 -5.69
N MET A 93 -10.45 27.31 -4.58
CA MET A 93 -11.84 27.53 -4.19
C MET A 93 -12.05 28.98 -3.77
N GLN A 94 -13.13 29.61 -4.23
CA GLN A 94 -13.50 30.97 -3.81
C GLN A 94 -14.67 30.95 -2.81
N ASP A 95 -15.54 29.96 -2.92
CA ASP A 95 -16.68 29.78 -2.04
C ASP A 95 -16.23 29.33 -0.65
N GLU A 96 -16.46 30.17 0.36
CA GLU A 96 -16.02 29.93 1.74
C GLU A 96 -16.72 28.73 2.39
N ASP A 97 -17.95 28.43 1.99
CA ASP A 97 -18.74 27.33 2.53
C ASP A 97 -18.24 25.97 1.96
N LEU A 98 -17.77 25.97 0.71
CA LEU A 98 -17.06 24.85 0.10
C LEU A 98 -15.63 24.70 0.64
N LYS A 99 -14.90 25.80 0.89
CA LYS A 99 -13.60 25.75 1.57
C LYS A 99 -13.70 25.06 2.92
N ALA A 100 -14.66 25.47 3.76
CA ALA A 100 -14.89 24.84 5.05
C ALA A 100 -15.19 23.34 4.93
N SER A 101 -15.88 22.93 3.86
CA SER A 101 -16.16 21.51 3.59
C SER A 101 -14.89 20.75 3.19
N ILE A 102 -14.00 21.34 2.39
CA ILE A 102 -12.69 20.77 2.05
C ILE A 102 -11.80 20.66 3.29
N GLU A 103 -11.77 21.69 4.13
CA GLU A 103 -11.00 21.70 5.38
C GLU A 103 -11.45 20.63 6.36
N GLU A 104 -12.77 20.42 6.50
CA GLU A 104 -13.32 19.33 7.32
C GLU A 104 -12.84 17.96 6.80
N VAL A 105 -12.92 17.72 5.49
CA VAL A 105 -12.45 16.47 4.89
C VAL A 105 -10.94 16.27 5.12
N LYS A 106 -10.13 17.31 4.90
CA LYS A 106 -8.67 17.25 5.14
C LYS A 106 -8.36 16.97 6.61
N CYS A 107 -9.05 17.63 7.55
CA CYS A 107 -8.85 17.40 8.98
C CYS A 107 -9.14 15.94 9.37
N GLN A 108 -10.19 15.35 8.81
CA GLN A 108 -10.54 13.96 9.09
C GLN A 108 -9.55 12.98 8.45
N LEU A 109 -9.11 13.23 7.22
CA LEU A 109 -8.06 12.43 6.57
C LEU A 109 -6.75 12.47 7.37
N ASP A 110 -6.34 13.64 7.85
CA ASP A 110 -5.13 13.79 8.66
C ASP A 110 -5.25 13.05 10.01
N ARG A 111 -6.42 13.10 10.65
CA ARG A 111 -6.70 12.32 11.88
C ARG A 111 -6.61 10.81 11.62
N GLN A 112 -7.23 10.31 10.56
CA GLN A 112 -7.17 8.90 10.18
C GLN A 112 -5.73 8.49 9.86
N ARG A 113 -5.00 9.32 9.12
CA ARG A 113 -3.60 9.08 8.77
C ARG A 113 -2.75 8.95 10.03
N LYS A 114 -2.84 9.91 10.96
CA LYS A 114 -2.08 9.90 12.22
C LYS A 114 -2.45 8.74 13.15
N SER A 115 -3.71 8.32 13.13
CA SER A 115 -4.20 7.23 13.98
C SER A 115 -3.81 5.86 13.46
N TYR A 116 -3.71 5.68 12.15
CA TYR A 116 -3.57 4.38 11.51
C TYR A 116 -2.16 4.13 10.96
N PHE A 117 -1.46 5.19 10.54
CA PHE A 117 -0.10 5.12 10.03
C PHE A 117 0.88 5.75 11.01
N HIS A 118 1.89 5.00 11.39
CA HIS A 118 2.94 5.50 12.27
C HIS A 118 4.05 6.18 11.45
N HIS A 119 5.09 6.68 12.12
CA HIS A 119 6.21 7.36 11.44
C HIS A 119 7.05 6.42 10.56
N LYS A 120 6.79 5.11 10.58
CA LYS A 120 7.62 4.09 9.91
C LYS A 120 7.33 4.02 8.42
N GLU A 121 6.10 4.30 8.03
CA GLU A 121 5.59 4.25 6.66
C GLU A 121 6.22 5.35 5.82
N HIS A 122 6.32 6.58 6.37
CA HIS A 122 7.03 7.68 5.74
C HIS A 122 8.53 7.38 5.55
N ALA A 123 9.18 6.74 6.53
CA ALA A 123 10.58 6.34 6.42
C ALA A 123 10.78 5.26 5.33
N LEU A 124 9.86 4.30 5.24
CA LEU A 124 9.88 3.26 4.21
C LEU A 124 9.66 3.85 2.81
N LYS A 125 8.65 4.71 2.63
CA LYS A 125 8.39 5.42 1.37
C LYS A 125 9.63 6.17 0.90
N LYS A 126 10.23 6.99 1.77
CA LYS A 126 11.46 7.73 1.46
C LYS A 126 12.59 6.78 1.04
N ARG A 127 12.76 5.66 1.75
CA ARG A 127 13.77 4.66 1.37
C ARG A 127 13.50 4.04 0.01
N MET A 128 12.26 3.75 -0.35
CA MET A 128 11.90 3.22 -1.67
C MET A 128 12.19 4.25 -2.77
N GLN A 129 11.86 5.52 -2.55
CA GLN A 129 12.19 6.61 -3.48
C GLN A 129 13.70 6.76 -3.67
N ASP A 130 14.49 6.71 -2.59
CA ASP A 130 15.96 6.74 -2.65
C ASP A 130 16.53 5.57 -3.46
N LEU A 131 15.92 4.38 -3.33
CA LEU A 131 16.30 3.20 -4.11
C LEU A 131 15.97 3.36 -5.59
N TRP A 132 14.79 3.87 -5.94
CA TRP A 132 14.40 4.11 -7.33
C TRP A 132 15.20 5.23 -7.99
N ALA A 133 15.62 6.25 -7.23
CA ALA A 133 16.45 7.35 -7.72
C ALA A 133 17.94 6.99 -7.81
N MET A 134 18.34 5.76 -7.44
CA MET A 134 19.73 5.34 -7.42
C MET A 134 20.33 5.35 -8.83
N LYS A 135 21.50 5.98 -8.98
CA LYS A 135 22.24 6.04 -10.25
C LYS A 135 22.94 4.71 -10.53
N THR A 136 22.21 3.72 -11.01
CA THR A 136 22.72 2.36 -11.25
C THR A 136 23.83 2.30 -12.32
N SER A 137 23.93 3.33 -13.17
CA SER A 137 25.01 3.48 -14.16
C SER A 137 26.31 4.06 -13.57
N ASP A 138 26.30 4.57 -12.34
CA ASP A 138 27.49 5.12 -11.69
C ASP A 138 28.42 4.00 -11.21
N ALA A 139 29.70 4.06 -11.62
CA ALA A 139 30.68 3.02 -11.32
C ALA A 139 30.99 2.88 -9.81
N VAL A 140 30.89 3.96 -9.03
CA VAL A 140 31.07 3.91 -7.57
C VAL A 140 29.87 3.23 -6.91
N VAL A 141 28.65 3.52 -7.38
CA VAL A 141 27.42 2.84 -6.93
C VAL A 141 27.51 1.34 -7.19
N GLN A 142 27.89 0.93 -8.40
CA GLN A 142 28.05 -0.49 -8.76
C GLN A 142 29.05 -1.22 -7.85
N ARG A 143 30.21 -0.60 -7.59
CA ARG A 143 31.22 -1.17 -6.69
C ARG A 143 30.74 -1.29 -5.25
N LYS A 144 29.95 -0.32 -4.76
CA LYS A 144 29.33 -0.41 -3.42
C LYS A 144 28.29 -1.53 -3.37
N ALA A 145 27.46 -1.65 -4.40
CA ALA A 145 26.48 -2.73 -4.50
C ALA A 145 27.15 -4.11 -4.45
N LEU A 146 28.25 -4.31 -5.21
CA LEU A 146 29.01 -5.57 -5.19
C LEU A 146 29.61 -5.87 -3.81
N ARG A 147 30.08 -4.84 -3.09
CA ARG A 147 30.61 -4.99 -1.72
C ARG A 147 29.53 -5.45 -0.74
N GLU A 148 28.29 -5.02 -0.92
CA GLU A 148 27.17 -5.28 0.00
C GLU A 148 26.30 -6.49 -0.44
N LEU A 149 26.53 -7.03 -1.63
CA LEU A 149 25.69 -8.07 -2.23
C LEU A 149 25.55 -9.33 -1.37
N GLY A 150 26.64 -9.82 -0.77
CA GLY A 150 26.60 -11.01 0.09
C GLY A 150 25.64 -10.85 1.27
N LEU A 151 25.69 -9.69 1.93
CA LEU A 151 24.79 -9.36 3.04
C LEU A 151 23.31 -9.34 2.61
N VAL A 152 23.04 -8.82 1.42
CA VAL A 152 21.67 -8.80 0.87
C VAL A 152 21.18 -10.23 0.62
N MET A 153 22.02 -11.09 0.04
CA MET A 153 21.67 -12.49 -0.22
C MET A 153 21.39 -13.27 1.07
N ASP A 154 22.22 -13.08 2.11
CA ASP A 154 22.01 -13.70 3.42
C ASP A 154 20.66 -13.28 4.02
N LYS A 155 20.31 -11.99 3.89
CA LYS A 155 19.05 -11.46 4.41
C LYS A 155 17.83 -12.03 3.68
N VAL A 156 17.92 -12.22 2.36
CA VAL A 156 16.87 -12.87 1.56
C VAL A 156 16.63 -14.30 2.06
N ALA A 157 17.70 -15.08 2.23
CA ALA A 157 17.59 -16.46 2.71
C ALA A 157 16.96 -16.55 4.12
N GLU A 158 17.32 -15.63 5.02
CA GLU A 158 16.71 -15.54 6.36
C GLU A 158 15.18 -15.30 6.31
N LEU A 159 14.71 -14.48 5.37
CA LEU A 159 13.29 -14.17 5.23
C LEU A 159 12.51 -15.32 4.59
N THR A 160 13.11 -16.05 3.64
CA THR A 160 12.47 -17.22 3.01
C THR A 160 12.27 -18.37 3.99
N THR A 161 13.18 -18.55 4.95
CA THR A 161 13.10 -19.64 5.96
C THR A 161 12.10 -19.38 7.09
N LYS A 162 11.58 -18.15 7.22
CA LYS A 162 10.68 -17.73 8.31
C LYS A 162 9.18 -17.78 7.97
N LYS A 163 8.81 -18.00 6.71
CA LYS A 163 7.41 -18.19 6.27
C LYS A 163 7.09 -19.69 6.13
N PRO A 164 6.02 -20.24 6.75
CA PRO A 164 5.40 -21.43 6.21
C PRO A 164 4.73 -21.02 4.90
N ILE A 165 5.34 -21.39 3.78
CA ILE A 165 4.75 -21.25 2.45
C ILE A 165 3.62 -22.28 2.39
N THR A 166 2.39 -21.87 2.65
CA THR A 166 1.21 -22.65 2.25
C THR A 166 0.89 -22.29 0.81
N GLU A 167 1.68 -22.83 -0.12
CA GLU A 167 1.23 -23.06 -1.48
C GLU A 167 1.37 -24.57 -1.75
N PRO A 168 0.36 -25.22 -2.34
CA PRO A 168 0.37 -26.66 -2.56
C PRO A 168 1.40 -27.02 -3.64
N GLU A 169 2.46 -27.74 -3.24
CA GLU A 169 3.33 -28.45 -4.16
C GLU A 169 2.50 -29.45 -4.96
N THR A 170 2.32 -29.18 -6.26
CA THR A 170 2.05 -30.27 -7.21
C THR A 170 3.39 -30.95 -7.49
N GLN A 171 3.64 -32.04 -6.76
CA GLN A 171 4.72 -32.96 -7.05
C GLN A 171 4.49 -33.60 -8.41
N ALA A 172 5.39 -33.35 -9.35
CA ALA A 172 5.67 -34.26 -10.44
C ALA A 172 7.19 -34.41 -10.56
N THR A 173 7.65 -35.52 -9.98
CA THR A 173 8.96 -36.14 -10.10
C THR A 173 9.53 -36.03 -11.51
N ASN A 174 10.79 -35.60 -11.65
CA ASN A 174 11.81 -36.22 -12.50
C ASN A 174 13.16 -35.48 -12.34
N GLN A 175 14.14 -36.17 -11.75
CA GLN A 175 15.57 -35.81 -11.80
C GLN A 175 16.07 -35.78 -13.26
N PRO A 176 17.05 -34.92 -13.58
CA PRO A 176 18.26 -35.47 -14.20
C PRO A 176 19.59 -34.88 -13.70
N SER A 177 20.55 -35.81 -13.54
CA SER A 177 22.02 -35.81 -13.69
C SER A 177 22.85 -34.49 -13.74
N PRO A 178 24.04 -34.44 -13.10
CA PRO A 178 24.90 -33.26 -13.07
C PRO A 178 25.81 -33.19 -14.32
N ALA A 179 25.37 -32.45 -15.34
CA ALA A 179 26.23 -31.98 -16.42
C ALA A 179 25.58 -30.80 -17.13
N GLU A 180 25.77 -29.58 -16.61
CA GLU A 180 25.78 -28.32 -17.39
C GLU A 180 26.12 -27.15 -16.43
N ALA A 181 27.36 -27.12 -15.95
CA ALA A 181 27.94 -25.89 -15.44
C ALA A 181 28.18 -24.96 -16.64
N GLY A 182 27.46 -23.83 -16.68
CA GLY A 182 27.67 -22.79 -17.68
C GLY A 182 26.47 -22.50 -18.56
N LYS A 183 25.37 -22.03 -17.97
CA LYS A 183 24.37 -21.25 -18.71
C LYS A 183 24.36 -19.84 -18.15
N ILE A 184 25.16 -19.01 -18.79
CA ILE A 184 25.12 -17.55 -18.70
C ILE A 184 23.68 -17.14 -19.03
N CYS A 185 22.99 -16.47 -18.11
CA CYS A 185 21.72 -15.82 -18.41
C CYS A 185 21.98 -14.62 -19.32
N THR A 186 21.95 -14.83 -20.64
CA THR A 186 21.82 -13.75 -21.62
C THR A 186 20.40 -13.65 -22.13
N ASN A 187 19.89 -12.40 -22.08
CA ASN A 187 18.99 -11.69 -22.99
C ASN A 187 17.65 -11.24 -22.40
N PRO A 188 17.04 -10.17 -22.94
CA PRO A 188 17.64 -8.93 -23.45
C PRO A 188 16.97 -7.68 -22.85
N VAL A 189 17.60 -6.54 -23.10
CA VAL A 189 17.06 -5.19 -22.87
C VAL A 189 15.63 -5.08 -23.42
N ALA A 190 14.69 -4.74 -22.53
CA ALA A 190 13.47 -4.05 -22.91
C ALA A 190 13.38 -2.75 -22.10
N SER A 191 14.17 -1.77 -22.52
CA SER A 191 13.85 -0.37 -22.24
C SER A 191 12.51 -0.07 -22.92
N HIS A 192 11.43 0.01 -22.15
CA HIS A 192 10.23 0.71 -22.58
C HIS A 192 10.18 2.04 -21.83
N ASN A 193 10.43 3.10 -22.60
CA ASN A 193 10.27 4.48 -22.22
C ASN A 193 8.84 4.70 -21.70
N ILE A 194 8.71 5.08 -20.42
CA ILE A 194 7.54 5.78 -19.92
C ILE A 194 8.02 7.15 -19.46
N LEU A 195 8.17 8.06 -20.42
CA LEU A 195 8.23 9.50 -20.20
C LEU A 195 7.73 10.15 -21.50
N ASN A 196 6.46 10.52 -21.52
CA ASN A 196 5.94 11.57 -22.39
C ASN A 196 4.66 12.13 -21.77
N ALA A 197 4.85 13.07 -20.85
CA ALA A 197 3.95 14.18 -20.59
C ALA A 197 4.64 15.09 -19.57
N ILE A 198 5.22 16.20 -20.03
CA ILE A 198 5.08 17.53 -19.42
C ILE A 198 5.52 18.55 -20.48
N SER A 199 4.60 19.48 -20.70
CA SER A 199 4.57 20.66 -21.54
C SER A 199 5.86 21.50 -21.55
N LEU A 200 6.24 21.96 -22.75
CA LEU A 200 6.94 23.23 -22.95
C LEU A 200 5.99 24.10 -23.78
N ALA A 201 5.32 25.02 -23.10
CA ALA A 201 4.72 26.20 -23.66
C ALA A 201 5.44 27.39 -23.01
N ASP A 202 6.32 28.01 -23.79
CA ASP A 202 6.53 29.46 -23.90
C ASP A 202 7.40 29.70 -25.15
#